data_AF-A0A3B9R1F9-F1
#
_entry.id   AF-A0A3B9R1F9-F1
#
_cell.length_a   1.000
_cell.length_b   1.000
_cell.length_c   1.000
_cell.angle_alpha   90.00
_cell.angle_beta   90.00
_cell.angle_gamma   90.00
#
_symmetry.space_group_name_H-M   'P 1'
#
loop_
_entity.id
_entity.type
_entity.pdbx_description
1 polymer ?
#
loop_
_entity_poly.entity_id
_entity_poly.type
_entity_poly.pdbx_seq_one_letter_code
_entity_poly.pdbx_strand_id
1 'polypeptide(L)' 'GGHLVVGTFAMDGPTKCSGLEIVQYDAAKLLDLLGPEFILRDEQKEAHVTPAGAIQQFAWFVLQRVGS' A
#
# COMPACT_ATOMS: atom_id res chain seq x y z
N GLY A 1 -10.49 10.92 -14.13
CA GLY A 1 -11.31 10.58 -12.95
C GLY A 1 -10.67 11.08 -11.68
N GLY A 2 -11.20 10.67 -10.52
CA GLY A 2 -10.64 10.96 -9.20
C GLY A 2 -9.36 10.16 -8.90
N HIS A 3 -8.64 10.60 -7.86
CA HIS A 3 -7.42 9.94 -7.37
C HIS A 3 -7.70 9.25 -6.03
N LEU A 4 -7.02 8.12 -5.81
CA LEU A 4 -7.02 7.34 -4.58
C LEU A 4 -5.56 7.23 -4.10
N VAL A 5 -5.30 7.60 -2.86
CA VAL A 5 -3.99 7.42 -2.21
C VAL A 5 -4.14 6.37 -1.13
N VAL A 6 -3.34 5.30 -1.19
CA VAL A 6 -3.39 4.19 -0.22
C VAL A 6 -2.00 3.97 0.36
N GLY A 7 -1.92 3.95 1.70
CA GLY A 7 -0.76 3.47 2.44
C GLY A 7 -1.02 2.06 2.98
N THR A 8 -0.06 1.16 2.81
CA THR A 8 -0.17 -0.24 3.24
C THR A 8 1.14 -0.72 3.85
N PHE A 9 1.11 -1.84 4.58
CA PHE A 9 2.33 -2.56 4.91
C PHE A 9 2.97 -3.09 3.63
N ALA A 10 4.24 -2.73 3.40
CA ALA A 10 4.99 -3.20 2.24
C ALA A 10 5.19 -4.72 2.31
N MET A 11 5.47 -5.35 1.17
CA MET A 11 5.70 -6.81 1.07
C MET A 11 6.89 -7.32 1.90
N ASP A 12 7.85 -6.43 2.20
CA ASP A 12 9.01 -6.63 3.08
C ASP A 12 8.81 -6.05 4.50
N GLY A 13 7.57 -5.66 4.83
CA GLY A 13 7.12 -5.22 6.16
C GLY A 13 6.76 -6.38 7.10
N PRO A 14 6.13 -6.08 8.25
CA PRO A 14 5.72 -7.09 9.22
C PRO A 14 4.53 -7.89 8.71
N THR A 15 4.37 -9.09 9.26
CA THR A 15 3.19 -9.95 9.02
C THR A 15 2.10 -9.77 10.08
N LYS A 16 2.41 -9.04 11.17
CA LYS A 16 1.48 -8.78 12.27
C LYS A 16 1.46 -7.31 12.69
N CYS A 17 0.30 -6.85 13.12
CA CYS A 17 0.11 -5.56 13.78
C CYS A 17 -0.77 -5.76 15.02
N SER A 18 -0.34 -5.26 16.19
CA SER A 18 -1.05 -5.44 17.46
C SER A 18 -1.42 -6.90 17.77
N GLY A 19 -0.57 -7.84 17.36
CA GLY A 19 -0.77 -9.29 17.55
C GLY A 19 -1.70 -9.96 16.52
N LEU A 20 -2.33 -9.21 15.62
CA LEU A 20 -3.20 -9.72 14.58
C LEU A 20 -2.43 -9.93 13.28
N GLU A 21 -2.75 -10.99 12.55
CA GLU A 21 -2.26 -11.20 11.17
C GLU A 21 -2.74 -10.05 10.28
N ILE A 22 -1.84 -9.52 9.44
CA ILE A 22 -2.17 -8.48 8.48
C ILE A 22 -1.91 -8.95 7.05
N VAL A 23 -2.45 -8.20 6.08
CA VAL A 23 -2.17 -8.42 4.65
C VAL A 23 -1.25 -7.31 4.16
N GLN A 24 -0.17 -7.71 3.52
CA GLN A 24 0.75 -6.82 2.81
C GLN A 24 0.33 -6.70 1.35
N TYR A 25 0.53 -5.50 0.79
CA TYR A 25 0.14 -5.18 -0.57
C TYR A 25 1.32 -4.68 -1.38
N ASP A 26 1.38 -5.15 -2.63
CA ASP A 26 2.06 -4.48 -3.73
C ASP A 26 1.01 -3.87 -4.66
N ALA A 27 1.46 -3.16 -5.69
CA ALA A 27 0.56 -2.55 -6.67
C ALA A 27 -0.31 -3.59 -7.39
N ALA A 28 0.24 -4.77 -7.69
CA ALA A 28 -0.49 -5.83 -8.39
C ALA A 28 -1.70 -6.32 -7.58
N LYS A 29 -1.49 -6.68 -6.30
CA LYS A 29 -2.59 -7.07 -5.38
C LYS A 29 -3.63 -5.98 -5.21
N LEU A 30 -3.21 -4.70 -5.15
CA LEU A 30 -4.15 -3.58 -5.05
C LEU A 30 -4.98 -3.43 -6.32
N LEU A 31 -4.37 -3.54 -7.50
CA LEU A 31 -5.09 -3.46 -8.78
C LEU A 31 -6.05 -4.64 -8.96
N ASP A 32 -5.65 -5.85 -8.57
CA ASP A 32 -6.52 -7.04 -8.59
C ASP A 32 -7.73 -6.86 -7.66
N LEU A 33 -7.54 -6.21 -6.50
CA LEU A 33 -8.61 -5.93 -5.55
C LEU A 33 -9.55 -4.81 -6.02
N LEU A 34 -9.00 -3.73 -6.57
CA LEU A 34 -9.76 -2.54 -6.99
C LEU A 34 -10.43 -2.72 -8.36
N GLY A 35 -9.91 -3.62 -9.17
CA GLY A 35 -10.44 -3.93 -10.48
C GLY A 35 -9.99 -2.97 -11.60
N PRO A 36 -10.46 -3.21 -12.83
CA PRO A 36 -9.93 -2.58 -14.04
C PRO A 36 -10.26 -1.08 -14.17
N GLU A 37 -11.10 -0.54 -13.28
CA GLU A 37 -11.41 0.89 -13.25
C GLU A 37 -10.27 1.73 -12.68
N PHE A 38 -9.24 1.12 -12.10
CA PHE A 38 -8.09 1.82 -11.53
C PHE A 38 -6.81 1.49 -12.27
N ILE A 39 -5.96 2.50 -12.41
CA ILE A 39 -4.58 2.35 -12.85
C ILE A 39 -3.63 2.98 -11.86
N LEU A 40 -2.45 2.38 -11.71
CA LEU A 40 -1.36 2.93 -10.92
C LEU A 40 -0.79 4.17 -11.62
N ARG A 41 -0.57 5.23 -10.85
CA ARG A 41 0.09 6.46 -11.30
C ARG A 41 1.46 6.65 -10.65
N ASP A 42 1.58 6.31 -9.38
CA ASP A 42 2.85 6.36 -8.66
C ASP A 42 2.88 5.29 -7.57
N GLU A 43 4.08 4.81 -7.24
CA GLU A 43 4.33 3.97 -6.08
C GLU A 43 5.61 4.38 -5.38
N GLN A 44 5.61 4.34 -4.05
CA GLN A 44 6.78 4.65 -3.24
C GLN A 44 6.87 3.71 -2.04
N LYS A 45 8.10 3.38 -1.65
CA LYS A 45 8.38 2.71 -0.37
C LYS A 45 8.87 3.73 0.64
N GLU A 46 8.42 3.57 1.88
CA GLU A 46 8.84 4.39 3.00
C GLU A 46 9.36 3.49 4.14
N ALA A 47 10.58 3.77 4.59
CA ALA A 47 11.15 3.18 5.80
C ALA A 47 10.81 4.06 7.00
N HIS A 48 9.70 3.77 7.68
CA HIS A 48 9.27 4.51 8.85
C HIS A 48 10.02 4.04 10.10
N VAL A 49 10.68 4.95 10.81
CA VAL A 49 11.29 4.65 12.11
C VAL A 49 10.24 4.88 13.21
N THR A 50 9.83 3.78 13.85
CA THR A 50 8.89 3.84 14.97
C THR A 50 9.51 4.58 16.17
N PRO A 51 8.70 5.09 17.11
CA PRO A 51 9.22 5.71 18.34
C PRO A 51 10.14 4.79 19.17
N ALA A 52 10.01 3.47 19.02
CA ALA A 52 10.88 2.47 19.65
C ALA A 52 12.18 2.19 18.88
N GLY A 53 12.41 2.87 17.75
CA GLY A 53 13.61 2.75 16.91
C GLY A 53 13.59 1.62 15.88
N ALA A 54 12.53 0.82 15.82
CA ALA A 54 12.37 -0.22 14.79
C ALA A 54 11.99 0.38 13.43
N ILE A 55 12.49 -0.22 12.34
CA ILE A 55 12.11 0.14 10.97
C ILE A 55 10.84 -0.63 10.57
N GLN A 56 9.87 0.10 10.06
CA GLN A 56 8.58 -0.37 9.60
C GLN A 56 8.41 0.03 8.13
N GLN A 57 8.40 -0.95 7.22
CA GLN A 57 8.30 -0.68 5.78
C GLN A 57 6.83 -0.48 5.38
N PHE A 58 6.54 0.68 4.80
CA PHE A 58 5.26 1.01 4.18
C PHE A 58 5.40 1.13 2.67
N ALA A 59 4.30 0.86 1.97
CA ALA A 59 4.16 1.12 0.54
C ALA A 59 3.00 2.08 0.32
N TRP A 60 3.24 3.11 -0.48
CA TRP A 60 2.30 4.15 -0.85
C TRP A 60 1.99 4.04 -2.33
N PHE A 61 0.70 4.13 -2.68
CA PHE A 61 0.23 4.03 -4.05
C PHE A 61 -0.69 5.19 -4.37
N VAL A 62 -0.44 5.84 -5.50
CA VAL A 62 -1.38 6.78 -6.11
C VAL A 62 -2.04 6.07 -7.27
N LEU A 63 -3.35 5.87 -7.18
CA LEU A 63 -4.15 5.29 -8.25
C LEU A 63 -5.09 6.36 -8.82
N GLN A 64 -5.45 6.20 -10.08
CA GLN A 64 -6.44 7.04 -10.73
C GLN A 64 -7.57 6.18 -11.29
N ARG A 65 -8.82 6.58 -11.04
CA ARG A 65 -9.97 5.95 -11.70
C ARG A 65 -10.00 6.35 -13.19
N VAL A 66 -10.00 5.36 -14.06
CA VAL A 66 -10.10 5.45 -15.51
C VAL A 66 -11.39 4.78 -15.97
N GLY A 67 -12.44 5.57 -16.04
CA GLY A 67 -13.78 5.12 -16.41
C GLY A 67 -14.76 6.27 -16.25
N SER A 68 -15.78 6.29 -17.10
CA SER A 68 -16.89 7.25 -17.08
C SER A 68 -17.95 6.84 -16.07
#